data_AF-A0A7S3IR83-F1
#
_entry.id   AF-A0A7S3IR83-F1
#
_cell.length_a   1.000
_cell.length_b   1.000
_cell.length_c   1.000
_cell.angle_alpha   90.00
_cell.angle_beta   90.00
_cell.angle_gamma   90.00
#
_symmetry.space_group_name_H-M   'P 1'
#
loop_
_entity.id
_entity.type
_entity.pdbx_description
1 polymer ?
#
loop_
_entity_poly.entity_id
_entity_poly.type
_entity_poly.pdbx_seq_one_letter_code
_entity_poly.pdbx_strand_id
1 'polypeptide(L)'
;IPCDRHPSKSIEYFCKQCSRAVCATCMFDEHNGHHMVPVKEMGNTIKQNITDLSKMIINTRRLTEDNLNLLEQAREELHKLLSTQLKNLDMGFGDLIKKLEDKKFEITVNFENQ
;
A
#
# COMPACT_ATOMS: atom_id res chain seq x y z
N ILE A 1 -17.47 -5.14 -37.53
CA ILE A 1 -18.57 -5.68 -36.70
C ILE A 1 -19.86 -5.09 -37.25
N PRO A 2 -20.81 -5.90 -37.73
CA PRO A 2 -22.10 -5.41 -38.20
C PRO A 2 -22.92 -4.87 -37.03
N CYS A 3 -23.77 -3.88 -37.28
CA CYS A 3 -24.67 -3.34 -36.27
C CYS A 3 -25.90 -4.23 -36.09
N ASP A 4 -26.26 -4.52 -34.84
CA ASP A 4 -27.40 -5.39 -34.51
C ASP A 4 -28.73 -4.86 -35.06
N ARG A 5 -28.90 -3.53 -35.11
CA ARG A 5 -30.11 -2.90 -35.68
C ARG A 5 -30.03 -2.64 -37.17
N HIS A 6 -28.82 -2.48 -37.69
CA HIS A 6 -28.57 -2.19 -39.10
C HIS A 6 -27.53 -3.18 -39.63
N PRO A 7 -27.93 -4.43 -39.94
CA PRO A 7 -26.98 -5.50 -40.27
C PRO A 7 -26.10 -5.21 -41.49
N SER A 8 -26.56 -4.33 -42.40
CA SER A 8 -25.82 -3.88 -43.58
C SER A 8 -24.77 -2.78 -43.29
N LYS A 9 -24.69 -2.27 -42.05
CA LYS A 9 -23.78 -1.20 -41.65
C LYS A 9 -22.79 -1.67 -40.58
N SER A 10 -21.55 -1.20 -40.69
CA SER A 10 -20.50 -1.42 -39.69
C SER A 10 -20.63 -0.47 -38.49
N ILE A 11 -20.29 -0.97 -37.31
CA ILE A 11 -20.05 -0.17 -36.12
C ILE A 11 -18.74 0.60 -36.28
N GLU A 12 -18.81 1.92 -36.15
CA GLU A 12 -17.69 2.85 -36.42
C GLU A 12 -17.53 3.91 -35.35
N TYR A 13 -18.60 4.21 -34.60
CA TYR A 13 -18.62 5.28 -33.61
C TYR A 13 -19.00 4.75 -32.22
N PHE A 14 -18.54 5.43 -31.18
CA PHE A 14 -18.91 5.20 -29.81
C PHE A 14 -19.61 6.45 -29.28
N CYS A 15 -20.85 6.27 -28.85
CA CYS A 15 -21.63 7.33 -28.21
C CYS A 15 -21.22 7.41 -26.74
N LYS A 16 -20.57 8.50 -26.32
CA LYS A 16 -20.12 8.64 -24.92
C LYS A 16 -21.26 8.80 -23.92
N GLN A 17 -22.36 9.43 -24.33
CA GLN A 17 -23.53 9.62 -23.46
C GLN A 17 -24.28 8.31 -23.20
N CYS A 18 -24.37 7.44 -24.20
CA CYS A 18 -25.06 6.15 -24.09
C CYS A 18 -24.13 4.98 -23.75
N SER A 19 -22.82 5.21 -23.73
CA SER A 19 -21.77 4.19 -23.55
C SER A 19 -21.93 2.99 -24.49
N ARG A 20 -22.23 3.24 -25.77
CA ARG A 20 -22.52 2.21 -26.78
C ARG A 20 -21.77 2.43 -28.08
N ALA A 21 -21.32 1.34 -28.69
CA ALA A 21 -20.77 1.35 -30.04
C ALA A 21 -21.92 1.25 -31.07
N VAL A 22 -21.92 2.14 -32.06
CA VAL A 22 -23.02 2.37 -32.99
C VAL A 22 -22.50 2.53 -34.42
N CYS A 23 -23.36 2.23 -35.41
CA CYS A 23 -23.09 2.55 -36.81
C CYS A 23 -23.53 3.98 -37.15
N ALA A 24 -23.18 4.45 -38.35
CA ALA A 24 -23.59 5.77 -38.84
C ALA A 24 -25.11 5.97 -38.86
N THR A 25 -25.91 4.94 -39.18
CA THR A 25 -27.38 5.07 -39.19
C THR A 25 -27.95 5.28 -37.78
N CYS A 26 -27.46 4.52 -36.79
CA CYS A 26 -27.83 4.74 -35.39
C CYS A 26 -27.45 6.14 -34.87
N MET A 27 -26.35 6.72 -35.38
CA MET A 27 -25.93 8.07 -35.00
C MET A 27 -26.97 9.12 -35.38
N PHE A 28 -27.56 9.04 -36.58
CA PHE A 28 -28.54 10.03 -37.04
C PHE A 28 -29.96 9.78 -36.54
N ASP A 29 -30.25 8.55 -36.11
CA ASP A 29 -31.56 8.15 -35.61
C ASP A 29 -31.66 8.40 -34.09
N GLU A 30 -31.43 7.36 -33.28
CA GLU A 30 -31.61 7.44 -31.82
C GLU A 30 -30.54 8.24 -31.06
N HIS A 31 -29.35 8.43 -31.65
CA HIS A 31 -28.24 9.10 -30.96
C HIS A 31 -27.90 10.46 -31.58
N ASN A 32 -28.86 11.08 -32.26
CA ASN A 32 -28.66 12.36 -32.91
C ASN A 32 -28.32 13.45 -31.88
N GLY A 33 -27.31 14.25 -32.18
CA GLY A 33 -26.81 15.30 -31.28
C GLY A 33 -26.00 14.79 -30.09
N HIS A 34 -25.83 13.48 -29.91
CA HIS A 34 -24.95 12.96 -28.87
C HIS A 34 -23.47 13.08 -29.24
N HIS A 35 -22.61 13.17 -28.22
CA HIS A 35 -21.18 13.21 -28.39
C HIS A 35 -20.65 11.83 -28.83
N MET A 36 -20.17 11.80 -30.07
CA MET A 36 -19.62 10.62 -30.74
C MET A 36 -18.12 10.73 -30.88
N VAL A 37 -17.43 9.60 -30.72
CA VAL A 37 -16.02 9.46 -31.09
C VAL A 37 -15.84 8.22 -31.96
N PRO A 38 -14.81 8.14 -32.81
CA PRO A 38 -14.49 6.91 -33.51
C PRO A 38 -14.24 5.75 -32.53
N VAL A 39 -14.76 4.56 -32.82
CA VAL A 39 -14.55 3.37 -31.97
C VAL A 39 -13.06 3.06 -31.79
N LYS A 40 -12.26 3.29 -32.84
CA LYS A 40 -10.81 3.11 -32.79
C LYS A 40 -10.15 4.04 -31.77
N GLU A 41 -10.60 5.29 -31.70
CA GLU A 41 -10.08 6.27 -30.73
C GLU A 41 -10.45 5.84 -29.31
N MET A 42 -11.71 5.49 -29.05
CA MET A 42 -12.14 4.99 -27.75
C MET A 42 -11.38 3.72 -27.34
N GLY A 43 -11.15 2.79 -28.28
CA GLY A 43 -10.36 1.60 -28.04
C GLY A 43 -8.91 1.90 -27.64
N ASN A 44 -8.28 2.89 -28.27
CA ASN A 44 -6.95 3.36 -27.89
C ASN A 44 -6.95 3.98 -26.49
N THR A 45 -7.94 4.81 -26.16
CA THR A 45 -8.09 5.40 -24.83
C THR A 45 -8.24 4.33 -23.75
N ILE A 46 -9.10 3.33 -23.97
CA ILE A 46 -9.29 2.22 -23.03
C ILE A 46 -7.99 1.43 -22.85
N LYS A 47 -7.29 1.12 -23.95
CA LYS A 47 -6.00 0.41 -23.89
C LYS A 47 -4.96 1.20 -23.09
N GLN A 48 -4.89 2.51 -23.29
CA GLN A 48 -3.98 3.39 -22.56
C GLN A 48 -4.33 3.41 -21.06
N ASN A 49 -5.61 3.59 -20.72
CA ASN A 49 -6.08 3.57 -19.33
C ASN A 49 -5.75 2.25 -18.64
N ILE A 50 -5.96 1.10 -19.30
CA ILE A 50 -5.60 -0.21 -18.74
C ILE A 50 -4.09 -0.31 -18.51
N THR A 51 -3.28 0.19 -19.44
CA THR A 51 -1.82 0.18 -19.32
C THR A 51 -1.36 1.04 -18.14
N ASP A 52 -1.93 2.21 -17.98
CA ASP A 52 -1.56 3.13 -16.90
C ASP A 52 -2.04 2.63 -15.54
N LEU A 53 -3.26 2.09 -15.45
CA LEU A 53 -3.74 1.41 -14.24
C LEU A 53 -2.85 0.22 -13.87
N SER A 54 -2.42 -0.57 -14.84
CA SER A 54 -1.50 -1.70 -14.60
C SER A 54 -0.17 -1.23 -14.01
N LYS A 55 0.41 -0.15 -14.54
CA LYS A 55 1.63 0.47 -13.99
C LYS A 55 1.42 0.99 -12.57
N MET A 56 0.28 1.64 -12.31
CA MET A 56 -0.06 2.14 -10.97
C MET A 56 -0.18 0.99 -9.96
N ILE A 57 -0.84 -0.11 -10.33
CA ILE A 57 -0.98 -1.30 -9.47
C ILE A 57 0.39 -1.89 -9.14
N ILE A 58 1.26 -2.07 -10.14
CA ILE A 58 2.62 -2.59 -9.93
C ILE A 58 3.42 -1.69 -8.99
N ASN A 59 3.39 -0.37 -9.20
CA ASN A 59 4.10 0.56 -8.34
C ASN A 59 3.53 0.58 -6.92
N THR A 60 2.20 0.55 -6.76
CA THR A 60 1.54 0.51 -5.45
C THR A 60 1.91 -0.77 -4.69
N ARG A 61 1.94 -1.91 -5.38
CA ARG A 61 2.39 -3.17 -4.80
C ARG A 61 3.83 -3.07 -4.31
N ARG A 62 4.75 -2.55 -5.13
CA ARG A 62 6.16 -2.35 -4.76
C ARG A 62 6.29 -1.47 -3.51
N LEU A 63 5.59 -0.33 -3.47
CA LEU A 63 5.60 0.56 -2.30
C LEU A 63 5.02 -0.12 -1.05
N THR A 64 4.01 -0.96 -1.22
CA THR A 64 3.43 -1.73 -0.11
C THR A 64 4.43 -2.75 0.44
N GLU A 65 5.14 -3.46 -0.44
CA GLU A 65 6.21 -4.40 -0.06
C GLU A 65 7.36 -3.68 0.65
N ASP A 66 7.80 -2.52 0.14
CA ASP A 66 8.82 -1.69 0.80
C ASP A 66 8.38 -1.25 2.20
N ASN A 67 7.14 -0.78 2.36
CA ASN A 67 6.59 -0.38 3.65
C ASN A 67 6.48 -1.54 4.64
N LEU A 68 6.09 -2.73 4.19
CA LEU A 68 6.07 -3.92 5.03
C LEU A 68 7.48 -4.25 5.53
N ASN A 69 8.49 -4.18 4.67
CA ASN A 69 9.88 -4.40 5.07
C ASN A 69 10.36 -3.38 6.11
N LEU A 70 9.98 -2.10 5.96
CA LEU A 70 10.31 -1.06 6.95
C LEU A 70 9.64 -1.32 8.30
N LEU A 71 8.36 -1.75 8.30
CA LEU A 71 7.65 -2.09 9.53
C LEU A 71 8.29 -3.28 10.25
N GLU A 72 8.71 -4.30 9.50
CA GLU A 72 9.41 -5.47 10.05
C GLU A 72 10.75 -5.06 10.69
N GLN A 73 11.55 -4.22 10.01
CA GLN A 73 12.81 -3.70 10.56
C GLN A 73 12.58 -2.89 11.85
N ALA A 74 11.60 -1.97 11.84
CA ALA A 74 11.27 -1.19 13.02
C ALA A 74 10.81 -2.07 14.20
N ARG A 75 10.06 -3.14 13.92
CA ARG A 75 9.65 -4.11 14.94
C ARG A 75 10.86 -4.84 15.54
N GLU A 76 11.79 -5.30 14.71
CA GLU A 76 13.01 -5.97 15.17
C GLU A 76 13.89 -5.05 16.01
N GLU A 77 14.05 -3.79 15.60
CA GLU A 77 14.78 -2.78 16.36
C GLU A 77 14.12 -2.54 17.72
N LEU A 78 12.79 -2.41 17.77
CA LEU A 78 12.05 -2.24 19.01
C LEU A 78 12.23 -3.43 19.96
N HIS A 79 12.22 -4.67 19.45
CA HIS A 79 12.52 -5.86 20.25
C HIS A 79 13.96 -5.85 20.80
N LYS A 80 14.95 -5.47 19.98
CA LYS A 80 16.35 -5.35 20.41
C LYS A 80 16.53 -4.28 21.49
N LEU A 81 15.88 -3.13 21.32
CA LEU A 81 15.88 -2.05 22.29
C LEU A 81 15.25 -2.50 23.60
N LEU A 82 14.09 -3.15 23.56
CA LEU A 82 13.41 -3.68 24.75
C LEU A 82 14.31 -4.67 25.50
N SER A 83 14.91 -5.64 24.80
CA SER A 83 15.81 -6.62 25.42
C SER A 83 17.03 -5.95 26.05
N THR A 84 17.62 -4.96 25.37
CA THR A 84 18.74 -4.18 25.91
C THR A 84 18.33 -3.42 27.17
N GLN A 85 17.16 -2.79 27.19
CA GLN A 85 16.69 -2.05 28.35
C GLN A 85 16.42 -2.96 29.54
N LEU A 86 15.84 -4.15 29.33
CA LEU A 86 15.66 -5.13 30.40
C LEU A 86 17.00 -5.55 31.02
N LYS A 87 18.01 -5.85 30.18
CA LYS A 87 19.36 -6.17 30.67
C LYS A 87 19.99 -5.02 31.46
N ASN A 88 19.83 -3.79 30.98
CA ASN A 88 20.34 -2.62 31.67
C ASN A 88 19.70 -2.44 33.05
N LEU A 89 18.39 -2.68 33.16
CA LEU A 89 17.69 -2.65 34.45
C LEU A 89 18.20 -3.74 35.38
N ASP A 90 18.29 -4.99 34.91
CA ASP A 90 18.77 -6.11 35.71
C ASP A 90 20.19 -5.87 36.24
N MET A 91 21.10 -5.40 35.37
CA MET A 91 22.46 -5.03 35.77
C MET A 91 22.46 -3.88 36.77
N GLY A 92 21.71 -2.81 36.49
CA GLY A 92 21.65 -1.63 37.36
C GLY A 92 21.11 -1.95 38.75
N PHE A 93 20.04 -2.72 38.85
CA PHE A 93 19.50 -3.17 40.14
C PHE A 93 20.42 -4.18 40.83
N GLY A 94 21.04 -5.10 40.08
CA GLY A 94 22.03 -6.03 40.62
C GLY A 94 23.21 -5.31 41.28
N ASP A 95 23.75 -4.29 40.62
CA ASP A 95 24.83 -3.46 41.16
C ASP A 95 24.41 -2.69 42.42
N LEU A 96 23.16 -2.20 42.46
CA LEU A 96 22.62 -1.52 43.65
C LEU A 96 22.47 -2.48 44.82
N ILE A 97 21.93 -3.69 44.59
CA ILE A 97 21.78 -4.73 45.62
C ILE A 97 23.15 -5.09 46.18
N LYS A 98 24.13 -5.36 45.31
CA LYS A 98 25.50 -5.68 45.74
C LYS A 98 26.10 -4.58 46.62
N LYS A 99 25.98 -3.31 46.21
CA LYS A 99 26.47 -2.18 47.03
C LYS A 99 25.79 -2.08 48.40
N LEU A 100 24.51 -2.42 48.48
CA LEU A 100 23.77 -2.45 49.75
C LEU A 100 24.24 -3.61 50.64
N GLU A 101 24.49 -4.78 50.06
CA GLU A 101 25.03 -5.94 50.77
C GLU A 101 26.45 -5.68 51.30
N ASP A 102 27.33 -5.13 50.46
CA ASP A 102 28.70 -4.76 50.84
C ASP A 102 28.68 -3.77 52.02
N LYS A 103 27.86 -2.71 51.95
CA LYS A 103 27.70 -1.76 53.07
C LYS A 103 27.14 -2.38 54.34
N LYS A 104 26.16 -3.29 54.21
CA LYS A 104 25.60 -4.01 55.36
C LYS A 104 26.68 -4.85 56.04
N PHE A 105 27.50 -5.54 55.26
CA PHE A 105 28.61 -6.34 55.76
C PHE A 105 29.63 -5.48 56.50
N GLU A 106 30.07 -4.37 55.90
CA GLU A 106 30.99 -3.41 56.55
C GLU A 106 30.47 -2.93 57.91
N ILE A 107 29.19 -2.54 57.98
CA ILE A 107 28.57 -2.09 59.23
C ILE A 107 28.55 -3.21 60.28
N THR A 108 28.20 -4.43 59.87
CA THR A 108 28.13 -5.60 60.77
C THR A 108 29.50 -5.91 61.37
N VAL A 109 30.53 -5.99 60.53
CA VAL A 109 31.92 -6.24 60.96
C VAL A 109 32.41 -5.12 61.89
N ASN A 110 32.10 -3.86 61.60
CA ASN A 110 32.48 -2.74 62.48
C ASN A 110 31.81 -2.82 63.85
N PHE A 111 30.59 -3.33 63.93
CA PHE A 111 29.86 -3.51 65.19
C PHE A 111 30.40 -4.68 66.02
N GLU A 112 30.79 -5.79 65.38
CA GLU A 112 31.35 -6.98 66.05
C GLU A 112 32.77 -6.76 66.59
N ASN A 113 33.50 -5.78 66.05
CA ASN A 113 34.86 -5.43 66.47
C ASN A 113 34.92 -4.28 67.50
N GLN A 114 33.78 -3.81 68.01
CA GLN A 114 33.67 -2.84 69.12
C GLN A 114 33.40 -3.54 70.44
#